data_AF-A0A3L7NQF4-F1
#
_entry.id   AF-A0A3L7NQF4-F1
#
_cell.length_a   1.000
_cell.length_b   1.000
_cell.length_c   1.000
_cell.angle_alpha   90.00
_cell.angle_beta   90.00
_cell.angle_gamma   90.00
#
_symmetry.space_group_name_H-M   'P 1'
#
loop_
_entity.id
_entity.type
_entity.pdbx_description
1 polymer ?
#
loop_
_entity_poly.entity_id
_entity_poly.type
_entity_poly.pdbx_seq_one_letter_code
_entity_poly.pdbx_strand_id
1 'polypeptide(L)'
;MLPTVGQKGNRRVAQNNRKSHRISHMENSVKATIQRRDDFLQLGQRLHDLANNQAEWSQATFGTDQERGPLGALRHLEKEARETQEAPTDSEEYADCFLLILDAARRAGISPLQLIEAAHRKMAINRERTWPRPIDDNPVEHIR
;
A
#
# COMPACT_ATOMS: atom_id res chain seq x y z
N MET A 1 -1.85 57.09 41.94
CA MET A 1 -1.80 55.62 41.84
C MET A 1 -1.29 55.25 40.46
N LEU A 2 -0.01 54.86 40.34
CA LEU A 2 0.60 54.48 39.07
C LEU A 2 0.64 52.95 38.96
N PRO A 3 0.33 52.35 37.80
CA PRO A 3 0.38 50.91 37.63
C PRO A 3 1.83 50.42 37.54
N THR A 4 2.12 49.35 38.27
CA THR A 4 3.43 48.70 38.40
C THR A 4 3.94 48.14 37.07
N VAL A 5 5.18 48.51 36.73
CA VAL A 5 5.92 48.21 35.49
C VAL A 5 6.15 46.69 35.26
N GLY A 6 5.97 45.84 36.28
CA GLY A 6 6.28 44.40 36.23
C GLY A 6 5.29 43.48 35.50
N GLN A 7 4.03 43.88 35.28
CA GLN A 7 3.04 42.98 34.65
C GLN A 7 3.12 42.91 33.11
N LYS A 8 3.69 43.93 32.44
CA LYS A 8 3.75 43.99 30.96
C LYS A 8 4.84 43.08 30.37
N GLY A 9 5.98 42.93 31.05
CA GLY A 9 7.08 42.07 30.59
C GLY A 9 6.70 40.58 30.56
N ASN A 10 6.05 40.10 31.62
CA ASN A 10 5.72 38.68 31.77
C ASN A 10 4.64 38.20 30.78
N ARG A 11 3.67 39.07 30.43
CA ARG A 11 2.65 38.77 29.40
C ARG A 11 3.23 38.70 28.00
N ARG A 12 4.22 39.54 27.65
CA ARG A 12 4.89 39.53 26.34
C ARG A 12 5.72 38.26 26.13
N VAL A 13 6.47 37.84 27.15
CA VAL A 13 7.26 36.60 27.09
C VAL A 13 6.36 35.37 26.96
N ALA A 14 5.27 35.30 27.73
CA ALA A 14 4.30 34.21 27.61
C ALA A 14 3.61 34.16 26.23
N GLN A 15 3.27 35.31 25.65
CA GLN A 15 2.72 35.39 24.29
C GLN A 15 3.73 34.97 23.22
N ASN A 16 5.01 35.35 23.36
CA ASN A 16 6.06 34.94 22.42
C ASN A 16 6.32 33.43 22.49
N ASN A 17 6.37 32.85 23.70
CA ASN A 17 6.53 31.40 23.86
C ASN A 17 5.34 30.63 23.27
N ARG A 18 4.10 31.09 23.47
CA ARG A 18 2.91 30.46 22.85
C ARG A 18 2.92 30.57 21.32
N LYS A 19 3.34 31.72 20.77
CA LYS A 19 3.47 31.91 19.32
C LYS A 19 4.55 30.99 18.74
N SER A 20 5.72 30.95 19.36
CA SER A 20 6.84 30.08 18.94
C SER A 20 6.44 28.59 18.98
N HIS A 21 5.78 28.15 20.05
CA HIS A 21 5.29 26.77 20.17
C HIS A 21 4.25 26.44 19.08
N ARG A 22 3.32 27.36 18.80
CA ARG A 22 2.32 27.19 17.73
C ARG A 22 2.95 27.12 16.34
N ILE A 23 3.99 27.91 16.07
CA ILE A 23 4.75 27.86 14.81
C ILE A 23 5.46 26.51 14.67
N SER A 24 6.17 26.05 15.71
CA SER A 24 6.86 24.76 15.68
C SER A 24 5.90 23.58 15.44
N HIS A 25 4.71 23.62 16.05
CA HIS A 25 3.70 22.59 15.84
C HIS A 25 3.16 22.61 14.40
N MET A 26 2.95 23.79 13.83
CA MET A 26 2.51 23.97 12.45
C MET A 26 3.58 23.46 11.46
N GLU A 27 4.85 23.80 11.67
CA GLU A 27 5.96 23.31 10.84
C GLU A 27 6.08 21.78 10.86
N ASN A 28 5.94 21.17 12.04
CA ASN A 28 5.94 19.71 12.16
C ASN A 28 4.75 19.07 11.43
N SER A 29 3.56 19.68 11.51
CA SER A 29 2.36 19.21 10.78
C SER A 29 2.52 19.32 9.26
N VAL A 30 3.12 20.41 8.78
CA VAL A 30 3.43 20.60 7.35
C VAL A 30 4.45 19.56 6.88
N LYS A 31 5.56 19.38 7.60
CA LYS A 31 6.57 18.35 7.28
C LYS A 31 5.97 16.94 7.24
N ALA A 32 5.17 16.58 8.23
CA ALA A 32 4.49 15.27 8.25
C ALA A 32 3.51 15.10 7.07
N THR A 33 2.91 16.19 6.58
CA THR A 33 2.02 16.14 5.41
C THR A 33 2.80 16.01 4.10
N ILE A 34 3.93 16.68 3.98
CA ILE A 34 4.84 16.54 2.82
C ILE A 34 5.40 15.13 2.77
N GLN A 35 5.95 14.62 3.89
CA GLN A 35 6.51 13.28 3.94
C GLN A 35 5.50 12.22 3.49
N ARG A 36 4.26 12.28 3.99
CA ARG A 36 3.20 11.35 3.55
C ARG A 36 2.95 11.41 2.04
N ARG A 37 2.96 12.61 1.45
CA ARG A 37 2.79 12.75 -0.01
C ARG A 37 3.94 12.12 -0.77
N ASP A 38 5.17 12.35 -0.31
CA ASP A 38 6.36 11.78 -0.93
C ASP A 38 6.35 10.24 -0.84
N ASP A 39 5.95 9.69 0.31
CA ASP A 39 5.80 8.25 0.49
C ASP A 39 4.76 7.66 -0.48
N PHE A 40 3.61 8.33 -0.68
CA PHE A 40 2.59 7.90 -1.64
C PHE A 40 3.08 7.94 -3.08
N LEU A 41 3.77 9.01 -3.48
CA LEU A 41 4.34 9.13 -4.83
C LEU A 41 5.41 8.04 -5.05
N GLN A 42 6.24 7.80 -4.04
CA GLN A 42 7.27 6.77 -4.11
C GLN A 42 6.68 5.36 -4.24
N LEU A 43 5.60 5.05 -3.50
CA LEU A 43 4.93 3.75 -3.63
C LEU A 43 4.39 3.54 -5.04
N GLY A 44 3.70 4.55 -5.60
CA GLY A 44 3.18 4.48 -6.97
C GLY A 44 4.29 4.28 -8.00
N GLN A 45 5.39 5.01 -7.87
CA GLN A 45 6.55 4.86 -8.75
C GLN A 45 7.18 3.46 -8.63
N ARG A 46 7.39 2.96 -7.41
CA ARG A 46 8.00 1.63 -7.21
C ARG A 46 7.13 0.51 -7.78
N LEU A 47 5.81 0.60 -7.65
CA LEU A 47 4.90 -0.37 -8.27
C LEU A 47 4.95 -0.30 -9.79
N HIS A 48 4.99 0.92 -10.35
CA HIS A 48 5.11 1.12 -11.79
C HIS A 48 6.40 0.51 -12.34
N ASP A 49 7.54 0.82 -11.72
CA ASP A 49 8.86 0.30 -12.11
C ASP A 49 8.90 -1.23 -12.02
N LEU A 50 8.39 -1.79 -10.91
CA LEU A 50 8.31 -3.23 -10.71
C LEU A 50 7.49 -3.90 -11.82
N ALA A 51 6.28 -3.39 -12.10
CA ALA A 51 5.39 -3.97 -13.10
C ALA A 51 6.00 -3.91 -14.51
N ASN A 52 6.68 -2.81 -14.87
CA ASN A 52 7.32 -2.68 -16.17
C ASN A 52 8.54 -3.60 -16.30
N ASN A 53 9.42 -3.64 -15.29
CA ASN A 53 10.60 -4.51 -15.30
C ASN A 53 10.20 -5.99 -15.35
N GLN A 54 9.17 -6.36 -14.58
CA GLN A 54 8.60 -7.71 -14.60
C GLN A 54 8.04 -8.04 -15.99
N ALA A 55 7.29 -7.11 -16.60
CA ALA A 55 6.71 -7.29 -17.92
C ALA A 55 7.78 -7.49 -19.00
N GLU A 56 8.80 -6.62 -19.03
CA GLU A 56 9.90 -6.67 -19.99
C GLU A 56 10.64 -8.02 -19.89
N TRP A 57 11.04 -8.40 -18.69
CA TRP A 57 11.73 -9.67 -18.46
C TRP A 57 10.85 -10.88 -18.79
N SER A 58 9.57 -10.87 -18.37
CA SER A 58 8.62 -11.96 -18.63
C SER A 58 8.36 -12.13 -20.12
N GLN A 59 8.16 -11.04 -20.86
CA GLN A 59 7.96 -11.10 -22.31
C GLN A 59 9.20 -11.63 -23.03
N ALA A 60 10.40 -11.17 -22.64
CA ALA A 60 11.65 -11.64 -23.22
C ALA A 60 11.92 -13.13 -22.93
N THR A 61 11.56 -13.60 -21.74
CA THR A 61 11.87 -14.97 -21.29
C THR A 61 10.81 -15.98 -21.73
N PHE A 62 9.54 -15.59 -21.68
CA PHE A 62 8.41 -16.51 -21.77
C PHE A 62 7.52 -16.29 -22.98
N GLY A 63 7.72 -15.21 -23.75
CA GLY A 63 6.91 -14.84 -24.89
C GLY A 63 5.95 -13.68 -24.60
N THR A 64 5.57 -13.01 -25.68
CA THR A 64 4.70 -11.84 -25.73
C THR A 64 3.28 -12.13 -25.24
N ASP A 65 2.48 -11.08 -25.05
CA ASP A 65 1.09 -11.21 -24.60
C ASP A 65 0.16 -11.77 -25.68
N GLN A 66 0.59 -11.71 -26.95
CA GLN A 66 -0.10 -12.34 -28.06
C GLN A 66 0.17 -13.85 -28.12
N GLU A 67 1.32 -14.30 -27.64
CA GLU A 67 1.72 -15.71 -27.65
C GLU A 67 1.23 -16.46 -26.41
N ARG A 68 1.19 -15.79 -25.25
CA ARG A 68 0.82 -16.40 -23.98
C ARG A 68 -0.09 -15.51 -23.14
N GLY A 69 -1.29 -16.04 -22.90
CA GLY A 69 -2.26 -15.48 -21.97
C GLY A 69 -1.97 -15.80 -20.48
N PRO A 70 -2.89 -15.45 -19.57
CA PRO A 70 -2.63 -15.40 -18.13
C PRO A 70 -2.56 -16.76 -17.42
N LEU A 71 -3.05 -17.84 -18.03
CA LEU A 71 -3.21 -19.14 -17.36
C LEU A 71 -1.89 -19.75 -16.86
N GLY A 72 -0.79 -19.50 -17.55
CA GLY A 72 0.53 -20.00 -17.13
C GLY A 72 0.94 -19.42 -15.78
N ALA A 73 0.88 -18.09 -15.65
CA ALA A 73 1.20 -17.38 -14.42
C ALA A 73 0.24 -17.74 -13.27
N LEU A 74 -1.06 -17.93 -13.57
CA LEU A 74 -2.04 -18.34 -12.54
C LEU A 74 -1.79 -19.76 -12.00
N ARG A 75 -1.39 -20.70 -12.86
CA ARG A 75 -1.01 -22.05 -12.42
C ARG A 75 0.29 -22.04 -11.61
N HIS A 76 1.22 -21.17 -11.97
CA HIS A 76 2.45 -20.98 -11.20
C HIS A 76 2.12 -20.34 -9.84
N LEU A 77 1.23 -19.36 -9.79
CA LEU A 77 0.79 -18.75 -8.53
C LEU A 77 0.21 -19.79 -7.55
N GLU A 78 -0.49 -20.81 -8.05
CA GLU A 78 -0.97 -21.91 -7.22
C GLU A 78 0.18 -22.71 -6.57
N LYS A 79 1.31 -22.87 -7.28
CA LYS A 79 2.52 -23.50 -6.76
C LYS A 79 3.19 -22.63 -5.70
N GLU A 80 3.46 -21.37 -6.02
CA GLU A 80 4.13 -20.44 -5.10
C GLU A 80 3.27 -20.20 -3.84
N ALA A 81 1.94 -20.17 -3.96
CA ALA A 81 1.06 -20.09 -2.79
C ALA A 81 1.19 -21.30 -1.85
N ARG A 82 1.57 -22.48 -2.34
CA ARG A 82 1.89 -23.64 -1.49
C ARG A 82 3.27 -23.50 -0.85
N GLU A 83 4.26 -23.03 -1.59
CA GLU A 83 5.60 -22.76 -1.04
C GLU A 83 5.54 -21.68 0.06
N THR A 84 4.75 -20.62 -0.14
CA THR A 84 4.45 -19.62 0.89
C THR A 84 3.76 -20.21 2.13
N GLN A 85 2.88 -21.22 1.97
CA GLN A 85 2.27 -21.91 3.12
C GLN A 85 3.28 -22.74 3.90
N GLU A 86 4.30 -23.29 3.25
CA GLU A 86 5.39 -24.05 3.88
C GLU A 86 6.41 -23.13 4.57
N ALA A 87 6.57 -21.89 4.08
CA ALA A 87 7.47 -20.88 4.65
C ALA A 87 6.77 -19.51 4.89
N PRO A 88 5.76 -19.43 5.77
CA PRO A 88 4.91 -18.24 5.93
C PRO A 88 5.61 -17.02 6.54
N THR A 89 6.86 -17.18 7.00
CA THR A 89 7.69 -16.07 7.50
C THR A 89 8.69 -15.56 6.46
N ASP A 90 8.79 -16.22 5.30
CA ASP A 90 9.66 -15.80 4.22
C ASP A 90 8.95 -14.77 3.34
N SER A 91 9.48 -13.56 3.29
CA SER A 91 8.91 -12.48 2.47
C SER A 91 9.12 -12.69 0.96
N GLU A 92 10.12 -13.47 0.56
CA GLU A 92 10.42 -13.71 -0.86
C GLU A 92 9.30 -14.53 -1.53
N GLU A 93 8.76 -15.51 -0.81
CA GLU A 93 7.62 -16.33 -1.27
C GLU A 93 6.35 -15.49 -1.56
N TYR A 94 6.09 -14.47 -0.73
CA TYR A 94 5.02 -13.49 -1.01
C TYR A 94 5.35 -12.60 -2.22
N ALA A 95 6.64 -12.29 -2.45
CA ALA A 95 7.06 -11.51 -3.60
C ALA A 95 6.87 -12.29 -4.91
N ASP A 96 7.15 -13.60 -4.91
CA ASP A 96 6.88 -14.48 -6.05
C ASP A 96 5.38 -14.51 -6.39
N CYS A 97 4.52 -14.66 -5.37
CA CYS A 97 3.07 -14.54 -5.55
C CYS A 97 2.67 -13.19 -6.16
N PHE A 98 3.26 -12.09 -5.67
CA PHE A 98 2.92 -10.75 -6.15
C PHE A 98 3.33 -10.51 -7.60
N LEU A 99 4.54 -10.96 -7.99
CA LEU A 99 5.03 -10.87 -9.36
C LEU A 99 4.15 -11.67 -10.33
N LEU A 100 3.69 -12.85 -9.93
CA LEU A 100 2.81 -13.70 -10.74
C LEU A 100 1.40 -13.10 -10.90
N ILE A 101 0.87 -12.41 -9.88
CA ILE A 101 -0.38 -11.65 -10.00
C ILE A 101 -0.23 -10.51 -11.01
N LEU A 102 0.87 -9.76 -10.96
CA LEU A 102 1.15 -8.68 -11.91
C LEU A 102 1.29 -9.22 -13.35
N ASP A 103 2.00 -10.35 -13.53
CA ASP A 103 2.15 -11.00 -14.83
C ASP A 103 0.81 -11.46 -15.41
N ALA A 104 0.03 -12.18 -14.60
CA ALA A 104 -1.27 -12.69 -15.01
C ALA A 104 -2.25 -11.56 -15.34
N ALA A 105 -2.31 -10.51 -14.51
CA ALA A 105 -3.16 -9.36 -14.75
C ALA A 105 -2.79 -8.65 -16.06
N ARG A 106 -1.50 -8.38 -16.28
CA ARG A 106 -1.00 -7.76 -17.50
C ARG A 106 -1.34 -8.58 -18.75
N ARG A 107 -1.08 -9.90 -18.72
CA ARG A 107 -1.43 -10.83 -19.81
C ARG A 107 -2.93 -10.92 -20.07
N ALA A 108 -3.77 -10.58 -19.09
CA ALA A 108 -5.21 -10.46 -19.24
C ALA A 108 -5.67 -9.06 -19.70
N GLY A 109 -4.75 -8.13 -19.99
CA GLY A 109 -5.07 -6.75 -20.37
C GLY A 109 -5.49 -5.87 -19.20
N ILE A 110 -5.15 -6.24 -17.97
CA ILE A 110 -5.48 -5.52 -16.74
C ILE A 110 -4.24 -4.78 -16.24
N SER A 111 -4.30 -3.45 -16.20
CA SER A 111 -3.21 -2.63 -15.66
C SER A 111 -3.14 -2.71 -14.14
N PRO A 112 -1.99 -2.37 -13.51
CA PRO A 112 -1.88 -2.31 -12.05
C PRO A 112 -2.94 -1.40 -11.40
N LEU A 113 -3.26 -0.26 -12.03
CA LEU A 113 -4.30 0.64 -11.54
C LEU A 113 -5.68 -0.02 -11.60
N GLN A 114 -6.03 -0.67 -12.72
CA GLN A 114 -7.30 -1.39 -12.85
C GLN A 114 -7.41 -2.55 -11.85
N LEU A 115 -6.30 -3.23 -11.56
CA LEU A 115 -6.24 -4.30 -10.56
C LEU A 115 -6.52 -3.74 -9.15
N ILE A 116 -5.89 -2.61 -8.78
CA ILE A 116 -6.14 -1.93 -7.50
C ILE A 116 -7.61 -1.50 -7.38
N GLU A 117 -8.18 -0.89 -8.43
CA GLU A 117 -9.58 -0.49 -8.44
C GLU A 117 -10.53 -1.70 -8.33
N ALA A 118 -10.21 -2.81 -8.99
CA ALA A 118 -10.96 -4.05 -8.86
C ALA A 118 -10.89 -4.61 -7.43
N ALA A 119 -9.73 -4.57 -6.79
CA ALA A 119 -9.55 -4.96 -5.39
C ALA A 119 -10.37 -4.06 -4.45
N HIS A 120 -10.41 -2.74 -4.67
CA HIS A 120 -11.26 -1.82 -3.91
C HIS A 120 -12.75 -2.17 -4.02
N ARG A 121 -13.25 -2.38 -5.24
CA ARG A 121 -14.64 -2.80 -5.46
C ARG A 121 -14.94 -4.14 -4.79
N LYS A 122 -14.03 -5.11 -4.92
CA LYS A 122 -14.17 -6.42 -4.29
C LYS A 122 -14.18 -6.33 -2.76
N MET A 123 -13.36 -5.45 -2.18
CA MET A 123 -13.32 -5.25 -0.73
C MET A 123 -14.61 -4.64 -0.19
N ALA A 124 -15.24 -3.73 -0.92
CA ALA A 124 -16.56 -3.20 -0.56
C ALA A 124 -17.61 -4.34 -0.49
N ILE A 125 -17.67 -5.18 -1.52
CA ILE A 125 -18.55 -6.37 -1.53
C ILE A 125 -18.23 -7.33 -0.38
N ASN A 126 -16.94 -7.58 -0.10
CA ASN A 126 -16.54 -8.50 0.96
C ASN A 126 -16.98 -8.01 2.36
N ARG A 127 -17.02 -6.69 2.59
CA ARG A 127 -17.46 -6.10 3.87
C ARG A 127 -18.96 -6.22 4.11
N GLU A 128 -19.75 -6.39 3.06
CA GLU A 128 -21.21 -6.55 3.14
C GLU A 128 -21.63 -8.01 3.37
N ARG A 129 -20.69 -8.95 3.26
CA ARG A 129 -20.96 -10.38 3.46
C ARG A 129 -20.96 -10.76 4.93
N THR A 130 -21.63 -11.87 5.24
CA THR A 130 -21.54 -12.50 6.54
C THR A 130 -20.39 -13.49 6.57
N TRP A 131 -19.48 -13.33 7.53
CA TRP A 131 -18.32 -14.21 7.73
C TRP A 131 -18.42 -14.89 9.09
N PRO A 132 -18.24 -16.22 9.18
CA PRO A 132 -18.14 -16.89 10.45
C PRO A 132 -16.78 -16.57 11.11
N ARG A 133 -16.70 -16.77 12.43
CA ARG A 133 -15.44 -16.61 13.17
C ARG A 133 -14.49 -17.77 12.82
N PRO A 134 -13.22 -17.51 12.49
CA PRO A 134 -12.23 -18.58 12.29
C PRO A 134 -12.01 -19.38 13.57
N ILE A 135 -11.81 -20.69 13.42
CA ILE A 135 -11.54 -21.64 14.51
C ILE A 135 -10.03 -21.95 14.59
N ASP A 136 -9.37 -21.95 13.44
CA ASP A 136 -7.95 -22.18 13.21
C ASP A 136 -7.50 -21.39 11.96
N ASP A 137 -6.30 -21.68 11.45
CA ASP A 137 -5.74 -21.04 10.25
C ASP A 137 -6.27 -21.63 8.93
N ASN A 138 -7.30 -22.49 8.95
CA ASN A 138 -7.92 -22.94 7.71
C ASN A 138 -8.71 -21.81 7.02
N PRO A 139 -8.88 -21.88 5.69
CA PRO A 139 -9.67 -20.91 4.95
C PRO A 139 -11.11 -20.78 5.48
N VAL A 140 -11.54 -19.54 5.71
CA VAL A 140 -12.92 -19.22 6.07
C VAL A 140 -13.65 -18.66 4.85
N GLU A 141 -14.81 -19.24 4.53
CA GLU A 141 -15.70 -18.74 3.48
C GLU A 141 -16.86 -17.89 4.05
N HIS A 142 -17.37 -16.98 3.22
CA HIS A 142 -18.59 -16.23 3.51
C HIS A 142 -19.81 -17.13 3.38
N ILE A 143 -20.85 -16.81 4.16
CA ILE A 143 -22.17 -17.43 3.99
C ILE A 143 -22.79 -16.88 2.71
N ARG A 144 -23.24 -17.81 1.83
CA ARG A 144 -23.91 -17.47 0.56
C ARG A 144 -25.36 -17.10 0.76
#